data_AF-A0A841LTY5-F1
#
_entry.id   AF-A0A841LTY5-F1
#
_cell.length_a   1.000
_cell.length_b   1.000
_cell.length_c   1.000
_cell.angle_alpha   90.00
_cell.angle_beta   90.00
_cell.angle_gamma   90.00
#
_symmetry.space_group_name_H-M   'P 1'
#
loop_
_entity.id
_entity.type
_entity.pdbx_description
1 polymer ?
#
loop_
_entity_poly.entity_id
_entity_poly.type
_entity_poly.pdbx_seq_one_letter_code
_entity_poly.pdbx_strand_id
1 'polypeptide(L)'
;MIPENIQSQITSIWNKYIEDNKAVLDTKGVPYDDIDSRRLEAIQILKIIIQDFIIDKIDIAEFKTDIDSFNKQNNFWGFTSIKGQMFFNLLLKTSEGEGQLEKLTVLLKQCITKPKDLSDALNKIEALDKYVSAIFNKAPDKRRAPNPGSIGYFLSYFWQIHDHQQWPIMYSSMIVSFTDIGLWENPKSQKEAYKEFYNLNEQVKLILSKHIGNSISNWDAEHACWNFRTVTAYPKKEKLIIPLDQTDVVVDSSVSSLMQASFDIYDYLPRITANLIELGKETEGSSSGKGSKYEKAVCEVFKQLGFVIDSLGQGKGREPDLIAVHKEDNVAFIIDAKAYPNGYVMGASDERAIKEYINHYCPKLKKEGIQRIGFIIVSNAFKSSFDVFVNDITWRTEIKRFILLSSDALLHLLAYRIKDQKDLSEIVEAFISLGKTITAQDIIQRFDDI
;
A
#
# COMPACT_ATOMS: atom_id res chain seq x y z
N MET A 1 21.21 -6.11 22.02
CA MET A 1 20.42 -7.29 22.44
C MET A 1 18.99 -6.81 22.60
N ILE A 2 17.99 -7.50 22.02
CA ILE A 2 16.59 -7.07 22.06
C ILE A 2 16.07 -7.06 23.51
N PRO A 3 15.43 -5.97 24.00
CA PRO A 3 14.87 -5.89 25.35
C PRO A 3 13.83 -6.99 25.65
N GLU A 4 13.76 -7.50 26.89
CA GLU A 4 12.88 -8.62 27.28
C GLU A 4 11.39 -8.37 26.99
N ASN A 5 10.92 -7.14 27.18
CA ASN A 5 9.55 -6.75 26.85
C ASN A 5 9.25 -6.92 25.35
N ILE A 6 10.22 -6.60 24.49
CA ILE A 6 10.10 -6.78 23.03
C ILE A 6 10.24 -8.25 22.65
N GLN A 7 11.10 -9.03 23.33
CA GLN A 7 11.16 -10.49 23.14
C GLN A 7 9.81 -11.15 23.42
N SER A 8 9.12 -10.70 24.47
CA SER A 8 7.76 -11.17 24.81
C SER A 8 6.73 -10.79 23.75
N GLN A 9 6.88 -9.63 23.10
CA GLN A 9 6.04 -9.26 21.96
C GLN A 9 6.30 -10.17 20.76
N ILE A 10 7.57 -10.43 20.42
CA ILE A 10 7.95 -11.34 19.34
C ILE A 10 7.33 -12.73 19.53
N THR A 11 7.40 -13.30 20.74
CA THR A 11 6.79 -14.61 21.02
C THR A 11 5.27 -14.56 20.97
N SER A 12 4.64 -13.45 21.37
CA SER A 12 3.18 -13.26 21.22
C SER A 12 2.73 -13.23 19.75
N ILE A 13 3.49 -12.57 18.87
CA ILE A 13 3.20 -12.55 17.41
C ILE A 13 3.22 -13.97 16.87
N TRP A 14 4.27 -14.72 17.24
CA TRP A 14 4.42 -16.10 16.85
C TRP A 14 3.29 -17.00 17.36
N ASN A 15 2.94 -16.90 18.64
CA ASN A 15 1.85 -17.70 19.21
C ASN A 15 0.53 -17.44 18.48
N LYS A 16 0.23 -16.19 18.13
CA LYS A 16 -0.96 -15.86 17.32
C LYS A 16 -0.90 -16.51 15.94
N TYR A 17 0.25 -16.47 15.28
CA TYR A 17 0.44 -17.13 13.99
C TYR A 17 0.19 -18.65 14.07
N ILE A 18 0.60 -19.29 15.17
CA ILE A 18 0.29 -20.70 15.43
C ILE A 18 -1.20 -20.93 15.71
N GLU A 19 -1.84 -20.07 16.54
CA GLU A 19 -3.28 -20.13 16.82
C GLU A 19 -4.13 -19.99 15.56
N ASP A 20 -3.67 -19.21 14.58
CA ASP A 20 -4.31 -19.04 13.27
C ASP A 20 -3.98 -20.19 12.30
N ASN A 21 -3.55 -21.35 12.80
CA ASN A 21 -3.16 -22.53 12.03
C ASN A 21 -2.11 -22.22 10.94
N LYS A 22 -1.21 -21.26 11.19
CA LYS A 22 -0.22 -20.81 10.22
C LYS A 22 -0.83 -20.33 8.89
N ALA A 23 -2.08 -19.83 8.92
CA ALA A 23 -2.75 -19.38 7.72
C ALA A 23 -2.00 -18.21 7.08
N VAL A 24 -1.43 -18.45 5.90
CA VAL A 24 -0.89 -17.42 5.02
C VAL A 24 -1.99 -17.06 4.03
N LEU A 25 -2.45 -15.81 4.06
CA LEU A 25 -3.51 -15.35 3.17
C LEU A 25 -2.93 -14.64 1.96
N ASP A 26 -3.52 -14.86 0.79
CA ASP A 26 -3.28 -14.03 -0.38
C ASP A 26 -3.88 -12.62 -0.20
N THR A 27 -3.67 -11.75 -1.19
CA THR A 27 -4.22 -10.39 -1.18
C THR A 27 -5.75 -10.32 -1.20
N LYS A 28 -6.44 -11.47 -1.35
CA LYS A 28 -7.89 -11.64 -1.33
C LYS A 28 -8.39 -12.29 -0.04
N GLY A 29 -7.51 -12.57 0.93
CA GLY A 29 -7.86 -13.25 2.18
C GLY A 29 -8.05 -14.75 2.03
N VAL A 30 -7.65 -15.33 0.89
CA VAL A 30 -7.73 -16.78 0.64
C VAL A 30 -6.45 -17.43 1.17
N PRO A 31 -6.53 -18.47 1.99
CA PRO A 31 -5.35 -19.21 2.42
C PRO A 31 -4.58 -19.78 1.23
N TYR A 32 -3.27 -19.57 1.20
CA TYR A 32 -2.39 -20.36 0.37
C TYR A 32 -2.30 -21.77 0.98
N ASP A 33 -2.74 -22.76 0.23
CA ASP A 33 -2.39 -24.15 0.51
C ASP A 33 -0.88 -24.30 0.27
N ASP A 34 -0.14 -24.49 1.38
CA ASP A 34 1.29 -24.86 1.41
C ASP A 34 2.20 -23.97 0.53
N ILE A 35 2.24 -22.68 0.86
CA ILE A 35 3.05 -21.68 0.14
C ILE A 35 4.54 -22.06 0.06
N ASP A 36 5.09 -22.69 1.09
CA ASP A 36 6.52 -23.01 1.16
C ASP A 36 6.91 -24.13 0.19
N SER A 37 6.09 -25.18 0.07
CA SER A 37 6.30 -26.20 -0.97
C SER A 37 6.22 -25.61 -2.37
N ARG A 38 5.26 -24.70 -2.61
CA ARG A 38 5.15 -23.98 -3.89
C ARG A 38 6.36 -23.08 -4.17
N ARG A 39 6.90 -22.42 -3.14
CA ARG A 39 8.13 -21.64 -3.24
C ARG A 39 9.31 -22.53 -3.62
N LEU A 40 9.44 -23.72 -3.03
CA LEU A 40 10.51 -24.66 -3.36
C LEU A 40 10.46 -25.12 -4.82
N GLU A 41 9.27 -25.43 -5.34
CA GLU A 41 9.06 -25.77 -6.75
C GLU A 41 9.41 -24.59 -7.66
N ALA A 42 8.89 -23.40 -7.33
CA ALA A 42 9.11 -22.19 -8.11
C ALA A 42 10.58 -21.75 -8.13
N ILE A 43 11.31 -21.94 -7.03
CA ILE A 43 12.75 -21.66 -6.93
C ILE A 43 13.55 -22.44 -7.98
N GLN A 44 13.16 -23.68 -8.31
CA GLN A 44 13.89 -24.47 -9.32
C GLN A 44 13.83 -23.80 -10.70
N ILE A 45 12.67 -23.27 -11.07
CA ILE A 45 12.45 -22.59 -12.36
C ILE A 45 13.13 -21.22 -12.35
N LEU A 46 12.96 -20.43 -11.28
CA LEU A 46 13.59 -19.12 -11.15
C LEU A 46 15.12 -19.20 -11.17
N LYS A 47 15.72 -20.24 -10.59
CA LYS A 47 17.17 -20.48 -10.69
C LYS A 47 17.64 -20.68 -12.12
N ILE A 48 16.85 -21.35 -12.96
CA ILE A 48 17.18 -21.54 -14.38
C ILE A 48 17.16 -20.19 -15.10
N ILE A 49 16.11 -19.38 -14.92
CA ILE A 49 15.99 -18.04 -15.52
C ILE A 49 17.17 -17.14 -15.09
N ILE A 50 17.52 -17.13 -13.81
CA ILE A 50 18.66 -16.37 -13.27
C ILE A 50 19.98 -16.87 -13.88
N GLN A 51 20.18 -18.18 -13.96
CA GLN A 51 21.40 -18.77 -14.50
C GLN A 51 21.55 -18.47 -15.99
N ASP A 52 20.48 -18.60 -16.78
CA ASP A 52 20.47 -18.30 -18.22
C ASP A 52 20.86 -16.84 -18.47
N PHE A 53 20.41 -15.90 -17.63
CA PHE A 53 20.84 -14.51 -17.71
C PHE A 53 22.32 -14.34 -17.32
N ILE A 54 22.77 -14.97 -16.22
CA ILE A 54 24.16 -14.86 -15.77
C ILE A 54 25.14 -15.32 -16.85
N ILE A 55 24.85 -16.42 -17.56
CA ILE A 55 25.72 -17.02 -18.59
C ILE A 55 25.53 -16.45 -20.00
N ASP A 56 24.79 -15.35 -20.16
CA ASP A 56 24.53 -14.71 -21.47
C ASP A 56 23.70 -15.56 -22.44
N LYS A 57 22.88 -16.50 -21.94
CA LYS A 57 21.93 -17.26 -22.78
C LYS A 57 20.67 -16.45 -23.10
N ILE A 58 20.25 -15.58 -22.19
CA ILE A 58 19.19 -14.59 -22.41
C ILE A 58 19.72 -13.20 -22.05
N ASP A 59 19.21 -12.18 -22.73
CA ASP A 59 19.59 -10.79 -22.44
C ASP A 59 18.83 -10.22 -21.22
N ILE A 60 19.15 -8.98 -20.83
CA ILE A 60 18.50 -8.31 -19.69
C ILE A 60 17.00 -8.04 -19.91
N ALA A 61 16.56 -7.82 -21.16
CA ALA A 61 15.17 -7.55 -21.49
C ALA A 61 14.33 -8.83 -21.44
N GLU A 62 14.88 -9.93 -21.98
CA GLU A 62 14.33 -11.29 -21.86
C GLU A 62 14.28 -11.71 -20.39
N PHE A 63 15.39 -11.58 -19.65
CA PHE A 63 15.46 -11.90 -18.22
C PHE A 63 14.38 -11.17 -17.41
N LYS A 64 14.21 -9.86 -17.64
CA LYS A 64 13.15 -9.08 -16.98
C LYS A 64 11.75 -9.61 -17.33
N THR A 65 11.52 -9.96 -18.60
CA THR A 65 10.21 -10.43 -19.09
C THR A 65 9.87 -11.82 -18.56
N ASP A 66 10.86 -12.72 -18.48
CA ASP A 66 10.69 -14.07 -17.96
C ASP A 66 10.41 -14.06 -16.46
N ILE A 67 11.16 -13.26 -15.69
CA ILE A 67 10.90 -13.07 -14.25
C ILE A 67 9.49 -12.50 -14.01
N ASP A 68 9.07 -11.48 -14.78
CA ASP A 68 7.73 -10.89 -14.66
C ASP A 68 6.63 -11.91 -14.94
N SER A 69 6.74 -12.59 -16.09
CA SER A 69 5.76 -13.58 -16.55
C SER A 69 5.62 -14.73 -15.55
N PHE A 70 6.75 -15.22 -15.04
CA PHE A 70 6.76 -16.26 -14.01
C PHE A 70 6.06 -15.81 -12.73
N ASN A 71 6.38 -14.62 -12.21
CA ASN A 71 5.81 -14.12 -10.96
C ASN A 71 4.34 -13.71 -11.07
N LYS A 72 3.86 -13.31 -12.25
CA LYS A 72 2.43 -13.08 -12.51
C LYS A 72 1.61 -14.36 -12.36
N GLN A 73 2.18 -15.50 -12.75
CA GLN A 73 1.55 -16.81 -12.61
C GLN A 73 1.77 -17.41 -11.20
N ASN A 74 2.88 -17.06 -10.55
CA ASN A 74 3.36 -17.63 -9.29
C ASN A 74 3.71 -16.54 -8.27
N ASN A 75 2.72 -15.77 -7.83
CA ASN A 75 2.94 -14.59 -6.98
C ASN A 75 3.17 -14.95 -5.50
N PHE A 76 4.23 -15.70 -5.20
CA PHE A 76 4.53 -16.15 -3.83
C PHE A 76 5.43 -15.19 -3.04
N TRP A 77 6.06 -14.22 -3.72
CA TRP A 77 6.98 -13.27 -3.10
C TRP A 77 6.55 -11.81 -3.25
N GLY A 78 5.45 -11.52 -3.95
CA GLY A 78 5.00 -10.15 -4.22
C GLY A 78 5.87 -9.37 -5.22
N PHE A 79 6.69 -10.05 -6.02
CA PHE A 79 7.64 -9.41 -6.94
C PHE A 79 6.96 -8.59 -8.03
N THR A 80 5.69 -8.88 -8.36
CA THR A 80 4.87 -8.10 -9.31
C THR A 80 4.59 -6.66 -8.88
N SER A 81 4.93 -6.30 -7.64
CA SER A 81 4.68 -4.99 -7.02
C SER A 81 5.70 -3.91 -7.37
N ILE A 82 5.53 -2.73 -6.76
CA ILE A 82 6.34 -1.52 -7.03
C ILE A 82 7.84 -1.74 -6.76
N LYS A 83 8.20 -2.43 -5.67
CA LYS A 83 9.60 -2.63 -5.28
C LYS A 83 10.30 -3.74 -6.07
N GLY A 84 9.55 -4.58 -6.78
CA GLY A 84 10.09 -5.64 -7.64
C GLY A 84 10.02 -5.25 -9.11
N GLN A 85 8.96 -5.64 -9.80
CA GLN A 85 8.82 -5.54 -11.25
C GLN A 85 8.81 -4.10 -11.73
N MET A 86 8.13 -3.18 -11.05
CA MET A 86 8.11 -1.78 -11.47
C MET A 86 9.49 -1.14 -11.33
N PHE A 87 10.21 -1.41 -10.23
CA PHE A 87 11.59 -1.00 -10.05
C PHE A 87 12.49 -1.55 -11.17
N PHE A 88 12.34 -2.82 -11.54
CA PHE A 88 13.10 -3.41 -12.64
C PHE A 88 12.77 -2.77 -14.00
N ASN A 89 11.48 -2.51 -14.27
CA ASN A 89 11.04 -1.80 -15.47
C ASN A 89 11.66 -0.40 -15.56
N LEU A 90 11.68 0.34 -14.46
CA LEU A 90 12.28 1.68 -14.40
C LEU A 90 13.79 1.62 -14.57
N LEU A 91 14.48 0.66 -13.95
CA LEU A 91 15.90 0.42 -14.15
C LEU A 91 16.27 0.33 -15.63
N LEU A 92 15.65 -0.60 -16.38
CA LEU A 92 15.94 -0.77 -17.81
C LEU A 92 15.62 0.49 -18.61
N LYS A 93 14.43 1.06 -18.39
CA LYS A 93 13.95 2.23 -19.14
C LYS A 93 14.86 3.45 -18.96
N THR A 94 15.45 3.63 -17.78
CA THR A 94 16.39 4.73 -17.52
C THR A 94 17.81 4.47 -17.99
N SER A 95 18.11 3.26 -18.48
CA SER A 95 19.44 2.83 -18.93
C SER A 95 19.56 2.66 -20.44
N GLU A 96 18.63 3.23 -21.23
CA GLU A 96 18.58 3.13 -22.71
C GLU A 96 19.66 3.96 -23.45
N GLY A 97 20.62 4.57 -22.74
CA GLY A 97 21.72 5.35 -23.33
C GLY A 97 22.92 4.49 -23.75
N GLU A 98 23.75 5.00 -24.67
CA GLU A 98 24.94 4.32 -25.19
C GLU A 98 25.88 3.85 -24.06
N GLY A 99 26.13 2.54 -23.99
CA GLY A 99 27.00 1.93 -22.97
C GLY A 99 26.39 1.82 -21.56
N GLN A 100 25.17 2.31 -21.31
CA GLN A 100 24.52 2.26 -19.99
C GLN A 100 23.82 0.93 -19.75
N LEU A 101 23.24 0.34 -20.79
CA LEU A 101 22.56 -0.94 -20.70
C LEU A 101 23.55 -2.08 -20.43
N GLU A 102 24.73 -2.03 -21.05
CA GLU A 102 25.82 -2.99 -20.82
C GLU A 102 26.35 -2.86 -19.38
N LYS A 103 26.55 -1.62 -18.89
CA LYS A 103 26.94 -1.37 -17.50
C LYS A 103 25.91 -1.90 -16.51
N LEU A 104 24.62 -1.65 -16.76
CA LEU A 104 23.54 -2.18 -15.94
C LEU A 104 23.53 -3.70 -15.97
N THR A 105 23.72 -4.31 -17.14
CA THR A 105 23.74 -5.77 -17.31
C THR A 105 24.86 -6.40 -16.48
N VAL A 106 26.09 -5.89 -16.60
CA VAL A 106 27.24 -6.37 -15.81
C VAL A 106 26.99 -6.19 -14.31
N LEU A 107 26.49 -5.01 -13.91
CA LEU A 107 26.20 -4.70 -12.52
C LEU A 107 25.11 -5.61 -11.94
N LEU A 108 24.01 -5.85 -12.67
CA LEU A 108 22.92 -6.69 -12.22
C LEU A 108 23.37 -8.14 -12.09
N LYS A 109 24.09 -8.69 -13.06
CA LYS A 109 24.67 -10.05 -12.95
C LYS A 109 25.52 -10.18 -11.68
N GLN A 110 26.34 -9.18 -11.39
CA GLN A 110 27.11 -9.15 -10.15
C GLN A 110 26.21 -9.07 -8.90
N CYS A 111 25.18 -8.23 -8.88
CA CYS A 111 24.39 -7.97 -7.68
C CYS A 111 23.37 -9.07 -7.36
N ILE A 112 22.78 -9.72 -8.35
CA ILE A 112 21.76 -10.76 -8.12
C ILE A 112 22.35 -12.12 -7.74
N THR A 113 23.63 -12.37 -8.06
CA THR A 113 24.32 -13.61 -7.67
C THR A 113 24.33 -13.80 -6.16
N LYS A 114 24.25 -15.06 -5.72
CA LYS A 114 24.30 -15.45 -4.30
C LYS A 114 25.46 -14.75 -3.58
N PRO A 115 25.20 -13.94 -2.55
CA PRO A 115 26.27 -13.36 -1.74
C PRO A 115 26.99 -14.44 -0.93
N LYS A 116 28.29 -14.26 -0.73
CA LYS A 116 29.11 -15.19 0.07
C LYS A 116 28.82 -15.10 1.56
N ASP A 117 28.64 -13.87 2.02
CA ASP A 117 28.41 -13.51 3.41
C ASP A 117 27.70 -12.13 3.47
N LEU A 118 27.35 -11.68 4.68
CA LEU A 118 26.65 -10.41 4.87
C LEU A 118 27.48 -9.22 4.33
N SER A 119 28.81 -9.26 4.42
CA SER A 119 29.67 -8.20 3.90
C SER A 119 29.57 -8.09 2.38
N ASP A 120 29.61 -9.23 1.68
CA ASP A 120 29.42 -9.29 0.24
C ASP A 120 28.01 -8.81 -0.18
N ALA A 121 26.96 -9.21 0.56
CA ALA A 121 25.59 -8.73 0.32
C ALA A 121 25.49 -7.19 0.43
N LEU A 122 26.12 -6.62 1.46
CA LEU A 122 26.15 -5.17 1.68
C LEU A 122 26.93 -4.43 0.58
N ASN A 123 28.03 -5.01 0.08
CA ASN A 123 28.78 -4.45 -1.05
C ASN A 123 27.96 -4.47 -2.34
N LYS A 124 27.20 -5.55 -2.59
CA LYS A 124 26.27 -5.63 -3.74
C LYS A 124 25.15 -4.58 -3.66
N ILE A 125 24.56 -4.37 -2.48
CA ILE A 125 23.57 -3.29 -2.26
C ILE A 125 24.18 -1.93 -2.54
N GLU A 126 25.35 -1.64 -1.98
CA GLU A 126 26.03 -0.35 -2.16
C GLU A 126 26.39 -0.09 -3.62
N ALA A 127 26.80 -1.12 -4.36
CA ALA A 127 27.09 -1.00 -5.79
C ALA A 127 25.85 -0.63 -6.61
N LEU A 128 24.72 -1.31 -6.38
CA LEU A 128 23.46 -0.97 -7.06
C LEU A 128 22.89 0.37 -6.59
N ASP A 129 22.99 0.69 -5.30
CA ASP A 129 22.54 1.96 -4.72
C ASP A 129 23.27 3.14 -5.34
N LYS A 130 24.59 3.05 -5.49
CA LYS A 130 25.37 4.09 -6.18
C LYS A 130 24.89 4.31 -7.61
N TYR A 131 24.58 3.24 -8.35
CA TYR A 131 24.09 3.33 -9.72
C TYR A 131 22.69 3.96 -9.78
N VAL A 132 21.76 3.44 -8.98
CA VAL A 132 20.36 3.87 -8.94
C VAL A 132 20.25 5.31 -8.43
N SER A 133 20.94 5.65 -7.35
CA SER A 133 20.95 7.01 -6.79
C SER A 133 21.51 8.03 -7.77
N ALA A 134 22.50 7.66 -8.61
CA ALA A 134 23.01 8.55 -9.65
C ALA A 134 21.97 8.86 -10.75
N ILE A 135 21.09 7.91 -11.05
CA ILE A 135 19.96 8.10 -11.98
C ILE A 135 18.86 8.91 -11.29
N PHE A 136 18.44 8.47 -10.10
CA PHE A 136 17.34 9.05 -9.34
C PHE A 136 17.55 10.53 -9.02
N ASN A 137 18.75 10.90 -8.57
CA ASN A 137 19.07 12.29 -8.20
C ASN A 137 19.16 13.23 -9.42
N LYS A 138 19.36 12.70 -10.63
CA LYS A 138 19.42 13.49 -11.87
C LYS A 138 18.08 13.50 -12.62
N ALA A 139 17.11 12.71 -12.19
CA ALA A 139 15.85 12.57 -12.88
C ALA A 139 15.01 13.85 -12.73
N PRO A 140 14.53 14.45 -13.84
CA PRO A 140 13.60 15.59 -13.77
C PRO A 140 12.28 15.24 -13.10
N ASP A 141 11.83 13.99 -13.27
CA ASP A 141 10.66 13.42 -12.59
C ASP A 141 11.07 12.14 -11.86
N LYS A 142 11.15 12.23 -10.53
CA LYS A 142 11.51 11.10 -9.65
C LYS A 142 10.56 9.91 -9.79
N ARG A 143 9.30 10.11 -10.21
CA ARG A 143 8.32 9.02 -10.44
C ARG A 143 8.66 8.17 -11.66
N ARG A 144 9.47 8.71 -12.57
CA ARG A 144 9.94 8.02 -13.78
C ARG A 144 11.35 7.44 -13.62
N ALA A 145 11.89 7.43 -12.40
CA ALA A 145 13.21 6.90 -12.08
C ALA A 145 13.13 5.76 -11.05
N PRO A 146 14.04 4.78 -11.09
CA PRO A 146 14.08 3.71 -10.11
C PRO A 146 14.38 4.27 -8.71
N ASN A 147 13.53 3.96 -7.74
CA ASN A 147 13.68 4.47 -6.37
C ASN A 147 14.73 3.64 -5.58
N PRO A 148 15.80 4.25 -5.05
CA PRO A 148 16.81 3.57 -4.23
C PRO A 148 16.23 2.75 -3.07
N GLY A 149 15.12 3.18 -2.47
CA GLY A 149 14.42 2.48 -1.39
C GLY A 149 13.85 1.10 -1.74
N SER A 150 13.92 0.70 -3.01
CA SER A 150 13.48 -0.64 -3.47
C SER A 150 14.62 -1.66 -3.49
N ILE A 151 15.87 -1.22 -3.41
CA ILE A 151 17.06 -2.07 -3.64
C ILE A 151 17.15 -3.22 -2.64
N GLY A 152 16.90 -2.95 -1.35
CA GLY A 152 16.95 -3.97 -0.30
C GLY A 152 15.98 -5.13 -0.59
N TYR A 153 14.73 -4.82 -0.94
CA TYR A 153 13.74 -5.83 -1.35
C TYR A 153 14.15 -6.53 -2.66
N PHE A 154 14.52 -5.74 -3.68
CA PHE A 154 14.80 -6.25 -5.01
C PHE A 154 15.95 -7.27 -5.03
N LEU A 155 17.07 -6.95 -4.38
CA LEU A 155 18.22 -7.86 -4.35
C LEU A 155 18.00 -9.07 -3.42
N SER A 156 17.40 -8.85 -2.25
CA SER A 156 17.15 -9.94 -1.31
C SER A 156 16.17 -10.99 -1.84
N TYR A 157 15.26 -10.61 -2.75
CA TYR A 157 14.43 -11.56 -3.51
C TYR A 157 15.29 -12.56 -4.30
N PHE A 158 16.26 -12.11 -5.10
CA PHE A 158 17.14 -13.00 -5.86
C PHE A 158 18.02 -13.85 -4.94
N TRP A 159 18.48 -13.30 -3.82
CA TRP A 159 19.31 -14.03 -2.87
C TRP A 159 18.53 -15.13 -2.14
N GLN A 160 17.27 -14.89 -1.78
CA GLN A 160 16.40 -15.93 -1.22
C GLN A 160 16.13 -17.05 -2.24
N ILE A 161 15.99 -16.73 -3.53
CA ILE A 161 15.88 -17.77 -4.57
C ILE A 161 17.13 -18.64 -4.60
N HIS A 162 18.32 -18.05 -4.48
CA HIS A 162 19.55 -18.84 -4.41
C HIS A 162 19.62 -19.73 -3.16
N ASP A 163 19.34 -19.15 -1.99
CA ASP A 163 19.40 -19.81 -0.69
C ASP A 163 18.42 -19.17 0.31
N HIS A 164 17.24 -19.79 0.41
CA HIS A 164 16.16 -19.28 1.25
C HIS A 164 16.42 -19.45 2.75
N GLN A 165 17.36 -20.33 3.13
CA GLN A 165 17.73 -20.55 4.52
C GLN A 165 18.66 -19.45 5.02
N GLN A 166 19.55 -18.95 4.16
CA GLN A 166 20.53 -17.93 4.51
C GLN A 166 19.99 -16.50 4.36
N TRP A 167 19.23 -16.21 3.31
CA TRP A 167 18.91 -14.84 2.90
C TRP A 167 17.43 -14.50 3.12
N PRO A 168 17.09 -13.65 4.12
CA PRO A 168 15.74 -13.13 4.29
C PRO A 168 15.45 -12.02 3.28
N ILE A 169 14.21 -11.93 2.81
CA ILE A 169 13.76 -10.82 1.97
C ILE A 169 13.39 -9.64 2.86
N MET A 170 13.88 -8.45 2.51
CA MET A 170 13.56 -7.21 3.22
C MET A 170 12.16 -6.70 2.85
N TYR A 171 11.13 -7.43 3.29
CA TYR A 171 9.73 -7.09 3.07
C TYR A 171 9.33 -5.84 3.84
N SER A 172 8.60 -4.93 3.18
CA SER A 172 8.01 -3.75 3.85
C SER A 172 7.10 -4.14 5.01
N SER A 173 6.39 -5.27 4.92
CA SER A 173 5.53 -5.77 6.01
C SER A 173 6.35 -6.12 7.25
N MET A 174 7.52 -6.73 7.10
CA MET A 174 8.41 -7.02 8.23
C MET A 174 9.01 -5.76 8.82
N ILE A 175 9.41 -4.79 7.98
CA ILE A 175 9.90 -3.48 8.45
C ILE A 175 8.83 -2.77 9.27
N VAL A 176 7.58 -2.78 8.80
CA VAL A 176 6.44 -2.24 9.54
C VAL A 176 6.27 -2.95 10.88
N SER A 177 6.25 -4.29 10.90
CA SER A 177 6.11 -5.05 12.15
C SER A 177 7.25 -4.76 13.13
N PHE A 178 8.49 -4.66 12.67
CA PHE A 178 9.64 -4.28 13.49
C PHE A 178 9.55 -2.83 13.99
N THR A 179 9.03 -1.90 13.17
CA THR A 179 8.78 -0.52 13.58
C THR A 179 7.72 -0.46 14.67
N ASP A 180 6.62 -1.19 14.50
CA ASP A 180 5.48 -1.18 15.43
C ASP A 180 5.84 -1.72 16.82
N ILE A 181 6.81 -2.65 16.91
CA ILE A 181 7.37 -3.16 18.18
C ILE A 181 8.64 -2.40 18.62
N GLY A 182 9.00 -1.30 17.95
CA GLY A 182 10.13 -0.45 18.34
C GLY A 182 11.52 -1.07 18.14
N LEU A 183 11.68 -1.99 17.20
CA LEU A 183 12.97 -2.58 16.81
C LEU A 183 13.64 -1.93 15.62
N TRP A 184 12.87 -1.23 14.79
CA TRP A 184 13.36 -0.64 13.56
C TRP A 184 13.60 0.85 13.74
N GLU A 185 14.82 1.31 13.51
CA GLU A 185 15.17 2.73 13.44
C GLU A 185 15.31 3.16 11.99
N ASN A 186 15.32 4.47 11.71
CA ASN A 186 15.45 5.00 10.35
C ASN A 186 16.92 4.98 9.89
N PRO A 187 17.34 4.01 9.05
CA PRO A 187 18.72 3.86 8.65
C PRO A 187 19.08 4.89 7.57
N LYS A 188 20.34 5.34 7.52
CA LYS A 188 20.76 6.45 6.65
C LYS A 188 21.03 6.02 5.20
N SER A 189 21.15 4.72 4.96
CA SER A 189 21.42 4.14 3.64
C SER A 189 20.77 2.77 3.47
N GLN A 190 20.62 2.31 2.23
CA GLN A 190 20.10 0.97 1.94
C GLN A 190 21.01 -0.15 2.48
N LYS A 191 22.31 0.10 2.51
CA LYS A 191 23.31 -0.78 3.12
C LYS A 191 23.05 -0.95 4.61
N GLU A 192 22.91 0.16 5.34
CA GLU A 192 22.59 0.12 6.77
C GLU A 192 21.24 -0.54 7.01
N ALA A 193 20.23 -0.20 6.20
CA ALA A 193 18.89 -0.77 6.30
C ALA A 193 18.94 -2.30 6.21
N TYR A 194 19.55 -2.84 5.16
CA TYR A 194 19.61 -4.29 5.01
C TYR A 194 20.45 -4.96 6.09
N LYS A 195 21.54 -4.33 6.54
CA LYS A 195 22.36 -4.85 7.65
C LYS A 195 21.55 -4.96 8.94
N GLU A 196 20.83 -3.91 9.29
CA GLU A 196 19.97 -3.86 10.48
C GLU A 196 18.86 -4.90 10.36
N PHE A 197 18.17 -4.94 9.21
CA PHE A 197 17.12 -5.92 8.93
C PHE A 197 17.61 -7.36 9.08
N TYR A 198 18.75 -7.69 8.47
CA TYR A 198 19.33 -9.02 8.53
C TYR A 198 19.63 -9.43 9.98
N ASN A 199 20.27 -8.55 10.75
CA ASN A 199 20.62 -8.82 12.14
C ASN A 199 19.40 -8.91 13.05
N LEU A 200 18.35 -8.10 12.81
CA LEU A 200 17.08 -8.19 13.53
C LEU A 200 16.38 -9.51 13.22
N ASN A 201 16.31 -9.91 11.94
CA ASN A 201 15.72 -11.17 11.52
C ASN A 201 16.42 -12.38 12.18
N GLU A 202 17.75 -12.39 12.22
CA GLU A 202 18.51 -13.45 12.91
C GLU A 202 18.24 -13.46 14.42
N GLN A 203 18.16 -12.28 15.07
CA GLN A 203 17.80 -12.19 16.49
C GLN A 203 16.38 -12.69 16.76
N VAL A 204 15.41 -12.34 15.91
CA VAL A 204 14.02 -12.82 15.99
C VAL A 204 13.99 -14.34 15.87
N LYS A 205 14.68 -14.92 14.88
CA LYS A 205 14.80 -16.38 14.72
C LYS A 205 15.38 -17.05 15.96
N LEU A 206 16.41 -16.46 16.58
CA LEU A 206 17.00 -17.00 17.81
C LEU A 206 16.03 -16.94 18.99
N ILE A 207 15.30 -15.83 19.16
CA ILE A 207 14.29 -15.68 20.22
C ILE A 207 13.19 -16.72 20.05
N LEU A 208 12.64 -16.82 18.84
CA LEU A 208 11.58 -17.77 18.53
C LEU A 208 12.07 -19.21 18.66
N SER A 209 13.29 -19.53 18.22
CA SER A 209 13.85 -20.89 18.34
C SER A 209 14.00 -21.31 19.79
N LYS A 210 14.40 -20.39 20.68
CA LYS A 210 14.46 -20.63 22.13
C LYS A 210 13.06 -20.84 22.73
N HIS A 211 12.08 -20.07 22.28
CA HIS A 211 10.68 -20.17 22.74
C HIS A 211 10.03 -21.49 22.36
N ILE A 212 10.28 -21.99 21.13
CA ILE A 212 9.61 -23.20 20.61
C ILE A 212 10.43 -24.49 20.76
N GLY A 213 11.73 -24.40 21.06
CA GLY A 213 12.64 -25.54 21.16
C GLY A 213 13.03 -26.19 19.82
N ASN A 214 12.80 -25.51 18.70
CA ASN A 214 13.13 -25.96 17.34
C ASN A 214 13.74 -24.82 16.52
N SER A 215 14.40 -25.13 15.41
CA SER A 215 14.93 -24.14 14.48
C SER A 215 13.81 -23.36 13.77
N ILE A 216 13.97 -22.03 13.67
CA ILE A 216 13.07 -21.13 12.93
C ILE A 216 13.73 -20.74 11.60
N SER A 217 13.03 -20.95 10.48
CA SER A 217 13.49 -20.52 9.16
C SER A 217 13.21 -19.04 8.89
N ASN A 218 13.73 -18.49 7.78
CA ASN A 218 13.36 -17.14 7.35
C ASN A 218 11.87 -17.03 7.01
N TRP A 219 11.29 -18.08 6.40
CA TRP A 219 9.86 -18.09 6.05
C TRP A 219 8.97 -18.16 7.29
N ASP A 220 9.36 -18.90 8.32
CA ASP A 220 8.66 -18.92 9.61
C ASP A 220 8.60 -17.50 10.22
N ALA A 221 9.74 -16.81 10.30
CA ALA A 221 9.81 -15.45 10.84
C ALA A 221 9.02 -14.45 9.98
N GLU A 222 9.10 -14.58 8.65
CA GLU A 222 8.36 -13.79 7.67
C GLU A 222 6.84 -13.95 7.82
N HIS A 223 6.34 -15.19 7.84
CA HIS A 223 4.91 -15.49 7.94
C HIS A 223 4.31 -15.02 9.26
N ALA A 224 5.05 -15.17 10.37
CA ALA A 224 4.62 -14.64 11.66
C ALA A 224 4.41 -13.11 11.62
N CYS A 225 5.25 -12.39 10.86
CA CYS A 225 5.16 -10.94 10.74
C CYS A 225 4.04 -10.46 9.80
N TRP A 226 3.56 -11.29 8.86
CA TRP A 226 2.53 -10.88 7.88
C TRP A 226 1.16 -10.61 8.50
N ASN A 227 0.79 -11.37 9.52
CA ASN A 227 -0.49 -11.22 10.23
C ASN A 227 -0.35 -10.39 11.51
N PHE A 228 0.78 -9.72 11.73
CA PHE A 228 1.06 -8.91 12.92
C PHE A 228 -0.08 -7.94 13.31
N ARG A 229 -0.75 -7.36 12.31
CA ARG A 229 -1.83 -6.38 12.52
C ARG A 229 -3.17 -6.98 12.98
N THR A 230 -3.31 -8.31 13.05
CA THR A 230 -4.53 -9.01 13.55
C THR A 230 -4.40 -9.49 15.00
N VAL A 231 -3.25 -9.27 15.66
CA VAL A 231 -3.04 -9.62 17.06
C VAL A 231 -3.76 -8.60 17.95
N THR A 232 -4.92 -8.96 18.51
CA THR A 232 -5.75 -8.11 19.39
C THR A 232 -5.18 -7.88 20.79
N ALA A 233 -3.98 -8.40 21.08
CA ALA A 233 -3.36 -8.42 22.42
C ALA A 233 -2.30 -7.34 22.64
N TYR A 234 -2.30 -6.25 21.86
CA TYR A 234 -1.45 -5.10 22.17
C TYR A 234 -2.20 -4.10 23.05
N PRO A 235 -1.71 -3.82 24.27
CA PRO A 235 -2.15 -2.61 24.95
C PRO A 235 -1.73 -1.43 24.06
N LYS A 236 -2.71 -0.65 23.61
CA LYS A 236 -2.47 0.72 23.15
C LYS A 236 -1.58 1.36 24.22
N LYS A 237 -0.45 1.96 23.83
CA LYS A 237 0.37 2.80 24.74
C LYS A 237 -0.57 3.62 25.63
N GLU A 238 -0.61 3.32 26.92
CA GLU A 238 -1.32 4.17 27.87
C GLU A 238 -0.66 5.54 27.82
N LYS A 239 -1.46 6.57 27.55
CA LYS A 239 -0.99 7.95 27.61
C LYS A 239 -0.60 8.23 29.06
N LEU A 240 0.70 8.35 29.32
CA LEU A 240 1.19 8.93 30.57
C LEU A 240 0.61 10.34 30.70
N ILE A 241 -0.30 10.52 31.65
CA ILE A 241 -0.84 11.82 32.03
C ILE A 241 0.22 12.48 32.92
N ILE A 242 0.99 13.41 32.37
CA ILE A 242 1.86 14.30 33.14
C ILE A 242 1.05 15.57 33.47
N PRO A 243 0.96 16.00 34.75
CA PRO A 243 0.33 17.27 35.11
C PRO A 243 1.07 18.44 34.46
N LEU A 244 0.32 19.36 33.86
CA LEU A 244 0.82 20.59 33.26
C LEU A 244 1.54 21.43 34.33
N ASP A 245 2.86 21.55 34.21
CA ASP A 245 3.53 22.79 34.59
C ASP A 245 4.65 23.13 33.60
N GLN A 246 4.83 24.43 33.43
CA GLN A 246 5.50 25.09 32.31
C GLN A 246 6.99 24.74 32.21
N THR A 247 7.43 24.22 31.05
CA THR A 247 8.70 24.57 30.36
C THR A 247 8.86 23.77 29.06
N ASP A 248 9.06 24.50 27.96
CA ASP A 248 9.67 24.13 26.67
C ASP A 248 9.41 22.72 26.10
N VAL A 249 8.42 22.65 25.20
CA VAL A 249 8.10 21.44 24.42
C VAL A 249 8.99 21.35 23.19
N VAL A 250 9.99 20.47 23.26
CA VAL A 250 10.57 19.79 22.10
C VAL A 250 9.51 18.81 21.58
N VAL A 251 9.00 19.04 20.37
CA VAL A 251 7.99 18.17 19.74
C VAL A 251 8.70 16.94 19.18
N ASP A 252 8.54 15.82 19.87
CA ASP A 252 9.00 14.49 19.48
C ASP A 252 7.97 13.86 18.52
N SER A 253 8.33 13.80 17.24
CA SER A 253 7.53 13.22 16.16
C SER A 253 7.94 11.75 15.93
N SER A 254 7.17 10.79 16.45
CA SER A 254 7.37 9.36 16.14
C SER A 254 6.30 8.86 15.16
N VAL A 255 6.67 8.89 13.89
CA VAL A 255 5.92 8.62 12.66
C VAL A 255 6.18 7.19 12.16
N SER A 256 5.10 6.44 11.94
CA SER A 256 5.07 5.12 11.26
C SER A 256 5.23 5.30 9.74
N SER A 257 6.22 4.65 9.12
CA SER A 257 6.62 4.81 7.72
C SER A 257 5.78 4.02 6.70
N LEU A 258 4.48 4.31 6.68
CA LEU A 258 3.80 4.55 5.40
C LEU A 258 4.30 5.91 4.90
N MET A 259 4.31 6.23 3.60
CA MET A 259 4.55 7.62 3.20
C MET A 259 3.54 8.48 3.96
N GLN A 260 4.02 9.19 4.99
CA GLN A 260 3.22 10.18 5.67
C GLN A 260 3.28 11.42 4.80
N ALA A 261 2.15 12.10 4.70
CA ALA A 261 2.14 13.41 4.07
C ALA A 261 3.25 14.27 4.69
N SER A 262 3.91 15.10 3.88
CA SER A 262 4.95 16.04 4.33
C SER A 262 4.49 17.03 5.41
N PHE A 263 3.20 17.00 5.76
CA PHE A 263 2.54 17.84 6.75
C PHE A 263 1.44 17.05 7.48
N ASP A 264 1.03 17.54 8.65
CA ASP A 264 -0.15 17.02 9.34
C ASP A 264 -1.42 17.53 8.64
N ILE A 265 -2.21 16.61 8.07
CA ILE A 265 -3.45 16.97 7.38
C ILE A 265 -4.45 17.67 8.31
N TYR A 266 -4.43 17.38 9.61
CA TYR A 266 -5.38 17.95 10.57
C TYR A 266 -5.17 19.44 10.82
N ASP A 267 -3.99 19.98 10.48
CA ASP A 267 -3.74 21.43 10.51
C ASP A 267 -4.56 22.18 9.45
N TYR A 268 -5.00 21.48 8.40
CA TYR A 268 -5.69 22.07 7.24
C TYR A 268 -7.16 21.63 7.13
N LEU A 269 -7.57 20.60 7.88
CA LEU A 269 -8.95 20.09 7.84
C LEU A 269 -9.87 20.87 8.79
N PRO A 270 -11.02 21.38 8.31
CA PRO A 270 -12.04 21.92 9.19
C PRO A 270 -12.54 20.88 10.20
N ARG A 271 -12.84 21.32 11.43
CA ARG A 271 -13.30 20.42 12.52
C ARG A 271 -14.49 19.54 12.13
N ILE A 272 -15.36 20.02 11.26
CA ILE A 272 -16.55 19.28 10.82
C ILE A 272 -16.21 18.10 9.90
N THR A 273 -15.09 18.15 9.17
CA THR A 273 -14.63 17.09 8.27
C THR A 273 -13.55 16.21 8.90
N ALA A 274 -12.78 16.73 9.86
CA ALA A 274 -11.71 15.99 10.55
C ALA A 274 -12.19 14.68 11.24
N ASN A 275 -13.44 14.65 11.71
CA ASN A 275 -14.00 13.48 12.40
C ASN A 275 -14.59 12.42 11.43
N LEU A 276 -14.40 12.55 10.11
CA LEU A 276 -14.99 11.64 9.12
C LEU A 276 -14.64 10.17 9.37
N ILE A 277 -13.37 9.88 9.72
CA ILE A 277 -12.92 8.52 10.01
C ILE A 277 -13.62 7.96 11.26
N GLU A 278 -13.80 8.79 12.29
CA GLU A 278 -14.47 8.40 13.54
C GLU A 278 -15.95 8.10 13.30
N LEU A 279 -16.63 8.93 12.51
CA LEU A 279 -18.04 8.72 12.13
C LEU A 279 -18.23 7.40 11.39
N GLY A 280 -17.28 6.99 10.54
CA GLY A 280 -17.33 5.70 9.86
C GLY A 280 -17.09 4.49 10.79
N LYS A 281 -16.58 4.71 12.02
CA LYS A 281 -16.33 3.68 13.05
C LYS A 281 -17.39 3.65 14.16
N GLU A 282 -18.32 4.61 14.19
CA GLU A 282 -19.27 4.78 15.30
C GLU A 282 -20.17 3.54 15.46
N THR A 283 -20.02 2.83 16.59
CA THR A 283 -20.82 1.65 16.93
C THR A 283 -21.98 1.96 17.87
N GLU A 284 -22.04 3.15 18.46
CA GLU A 284 -23.07 3.60 19.40
C GLU A 284 -24.15 4.44 18.70
N GLY A 285 -25.44 4.15 18.93
CA GLY A 285 -26.59 4.82 18.27
C GLY A 285 -27.29 4.00 17.17
N SER A 286 -28.41 4.50 16.63
CA SER A 286 -29.18 3.80 15.58
C SER A 286 -28.46 3.84 14.22
N SER A 287 -28.57 2.75 13.44
CA SER A 287 -27.89 2.64 12.13
C SER A 287 -28.27 3.74 11.15
N SER A 288 -29.52 4.24 11.19
CA SER A 288 -29.98 5.36 10.36
C SER A 288 -29.40 6.71 10.79
N GLY A 289 -29.22 6.94 12.09
CA GLY A 289 -28.60 8.18 12.60
C GLY A 289 -27.10 8.26 12.30
N LYS A 290 -26.40 7.11 12.34
CA LYS A 290 -24.97 7.00 12.02
C LYS A 290 -24.68 7.27 10.55
N GLY A 291 -25.41 6.57 9.65
CA GLY A 291 -25.29 6.75 8.21
C GLY A 291 -25.46 8.22 7.83
N SER A 292 -26.51 8.86 8.34
CA SER A 292 -26.80 10.27 8.03
C SER A 292 -25.70 11.26 8.46
N LYS A 293 -25.04 11.05 9.61
CA LYS A 293 -23.92 11.91 10.03
C LYS A 293 -22.71 11.74 9.11
N TYR A 294 -22.39 10.50 8.76
CA TYR A 294 -21.28 10.18 7.87
C TYR A 294 -21.53 10.69 6.44
N GLU A 295 -22.72 10.47 5.89
CA GLU A 295 -23.18 11.01 4.60
C GLU A 295 -23.03 12.54 4.54
N LYS A 296 -23.46 13.24 5.59
CA LYS A 296 -23.31 14.71 5.70
C LYS A 296 -21.85 15.15 5.73
N ALA A 297 -20.99 14.43 6.46
CA ALA A 297 -19.56 14.73 6.50
C ALA A 297 -18.89 14.50 5.14
N VAL A 298 -19.19 13.41 4.44
CA VAL A 298 -18.71 13.16 3.07
C VAL A 298 -19.17 14.27 2.13
N CYS A 299 -20.46 14.64 2.17
CA CYS A 299 -21.03 15.74 1.39
C CYS A 299 -20.27 17.05 1.62
N GLU A 300 -19.97 17.36 2.89
CA GLU A 300 -19.23 18.56 3.26
C GLU A 300 -17.79 18.55 2.73
N VAL A 301 -17.09 17.41 2.75
CA VAL A 301 -15.76 17.32 2.15
C VAL A 301 -15.80 17.59 0.65
N PHE A 302 -16.76 16.99 -0.09
CA PHE A 302 -16.88 17.25 -1.53
C PHE A 302 -17.25 18.71 -1.86
N LYS A 303 -18.02 19.40 -1.01
CA LYS A 303 -18.24 20.85 -1.13
C LYS A 303 -16.95 21.65 -0.97
N GLN A 304 -16.15 21.32 0.05
CA GLN A 304 -14.89 22.01 0.32
C GLN A 304 -13.81 21.69 -0.73
N LEU A 305 -13.90 20.51 -1.36
CA LEU A 305 -13.17 20.20 -2.58
C LEU A 305 -13.57 21.10 -3.76
N GLY A 306 -14.67 21.86 -3.67
CA GLY A 306 -15.08 22.84 -4.67
C GLY A 306 -16.09 22.33 -5.69
N PHE A 307 -16.61 21.11 -5.54
CA PHE A 307 -17.66 20.61 -6.42
C PHE A 307 -18.99 21.32 -6.18
N VAL A 308 -19.81 21.42 -7.22
CA VAL A 308 -21.23 21.78 -7.08
C VAL A 308 -21.97 20.53 -6.62
N ILE A 309 -22.62 20.59 -5.45
CA ILE A 309 -23.23 19.41 -4.83
C ILE A 309 -24.75 19.46 -4.87
N ASP A 310 -25.35 18.40 -5.42
CA ASP A 310 -26.76 18.06 -5.22
C ASP A 310 -26.85 16.99 -4.12
N SER A 311 -27.21 17.41 -2.91
CA SER A 311 -27.40 16.50 -1.77
C SER A 311 -28.83 15.95 -1.79
N LEU A 312 -28.95 14.63 -1.94
CA LEU A 312 -30.24 13.99 -2.17
C LEU A 312 -30.75 13.24 -0.93
N GLY A 313 -29.86 12.56 -0.19
CA GLY A 313 -30.04 12.08 1.19
C GLY A 313 -31.31 11.27 1.49
N GLN A 314 -31.46 10.81 2.73
CA GLN A 314 -32.61 9.98 3.11
C GLN A 314 -33.95 10.74 3.14
N GLY A 315 -34.99 10.15 2.55
CA GLY A 315 -36.38 10.60 2.68
C GLY A 315 -37.20 10.70 1.37
N LYS A 316 -36.59 10.44 0.20
CA LYS A 316 -37.26 10.53 -1.11
C LYS A 316 -37.16 9.28 -2.00
N GLY A 317 -36.86 8.12 -1.41
CA GLY A 317 -36.77 6.84 -2.12
C GLY A 317 -35.35 6.29 -2.17
N ARG A 318 -35.04 5.51 -3.20
CA ARG A 318 -33.69 5.01 -3.47
C ARG A 318 -32.91 6.06 -4.25
N GLU A 319 -32.25 6.93 -3.51
CA GLU A 319 -31.42 8.01 -4.03
C GLU A 319 -29.96 7.80 -3.59
N PRO A 320 -28.97 8.25 -4.39
CA PRO A 320 -27.60 8.33 -3.92
C PRO A 320 -27.48 9.40 -2.83
N ASP A 321 -26.40 9.38 -2.05
CA ASP A 321 -26.24 10.34 -0.95
C ASP A 321 -25.98 11.75 -1.47
N LEU A 322 -25.15 11.87 -2.51
CA LEU A 322 -24.94 13.11 -3.23
C LEU A 322 -24.49 12.89 -4.69
N ILE A 323 -24.62 13.95 -5.49
CA ILE A 323 -23.99 14.06 -6.81
C ILE A 323 -23.06 15.28 -6.77
N ALA A 324 -21.80 15.07 -7.14
CA ALA A 324 -20.78 16.10 -7.21
C ALA A 324 -20.46 16.44 -8.67
N VAL A 325 -20.64 17.69 -9.07
CA VAL A 325 -20.50 18.14 -10.46
C VAL A 325 -19.34 19.12 -10.58
N HIS A 326 -18.47 18.86 -11.56
CA HIS A 326 -17.46 19.81 -12.04
C HIS A 326 -17.76 20.18 -13.49
N LYS A 327 -18.39 21.34 -13.69
CA LYS A 327 -18.89 21.79 -15.00
C LYS A 327 -17.77 22.12 -15.98
N GLU A 328 -16.67 22.70 -15.51
CA GLU A 328 -15.53 23.08 -16.37
C GLU A 328 -14.96 21.86 -17.10
N ASP A 329 -14.88 20.73 -16.40
CA ASP A 329 -14.44 19.45 -16.96
C ASP A 329 -15.58 18.61 -17.59
N ASN A 330 -16.83 19.05 -17.53
CA ASN A 330 -18.00 18.24 -17.91
C ASN A 330 -18.00 16.86 -17.22
N VAL A 331 -17.62 16.83 -15.93
CA VAL A 331 -17.54 15.63 -15.09
C VAL A 331 -18.57 15.68 -13.98
N ALA A 332 -19.19 14.54 -13.68
CA ALA A 332 -19.96 14.36 -12.45
C ALA A 332 -19.64 13.01 -11.80
N PHE A 333 -19.76 12.97 -10.47
CA PHE A 333 -19.65 11.76 -9.66
C PHE A 333 -20.94 11.53 -8.88
N ILE A 334 -21.54 10.35 -9.08
CA ILE A 334 -22.62 9.85 -8.22
C ILE A 334 -21.95 9.17 -7.03
N ILE A 335 -22.29 9.57 -5.80
CA ILE A 335 -21.53 9.17 -4.61
C ILE A 335 -22.47 8.52 -3.59
N ASP A 336 -22.01 7.40 -3.04
CA ASP A 336 -22.68 6.65 -1.98
C ASP A 336 -21.69 6.44 -0.81
N ALA A 337 -22.08 6.85 0.38
CA ALA A 337 -21.27 6.89 1.59
C ALA A 337 -21.67 5.73 2.52
N LYS A 338 -20.71 4.87 2.83
CA LYS A 338 -20.92 3.64 3.61
C LYS A 338 -20.15 3.69 4.92
N ALA A 339 -20.85 3.97 6.02
CA ALA A 339 -20.31 3.91 7.38
C ALA A 339 -20.26 2.45 7.87
N TYR A 340 -19.08 1.84 7.84
CA TYR A 340 -18.86 0.47 8.32
C TYR A 340 -17.61 0.39 9.21
N PRO A 341 -17.74 -0.03 10.49
CA PRO A 341 -16.62 -0.03 11.43
C PRO A 341 -15.52 -1.01 11.04
N ASN A 342 -15.90 -2.13 10.42
CA ASN A 342 -14.98 -3.20 10.04
C ASN A 342 -14.81 -3.29 8.52
N GLY A 343 -15.01 -2.20 7.77
CA GLY A 343 -14.91 -2.21 6.31
C GLY A 343 -16.18 -2.70 5.61
N TYR A 344 -16.42 -2.12 4.44
CA TYR A 344 -17.62 -2.33 3.64
C TYR A 344 -17.54 -3.60 2.81
N VAL A 345 -18.66 -4.32 2.78
CA VAL A 345 -18.96 -5.45 1.89
C VAL A 345 -20.26 -5.09 1.18
N MET A 346 -20.30 -5.24 -0.14
CA MET A 346 -21.49 -4.94 -0.93
C MET A 346 -22.44 -6.13 -0.91
N GLY A 347 -23.67 -5.90 -0.47
CA GLY A 347 -24.73 -6.88 -0.57
C GLY A 347 -25.54 -6.72 -1.86
N ALA A 348 -26.36 -7.73 -2.18
CA ALA A 348 -27.25 -7.70 -3.35
C ALA A 348 -28.23 -6.49 -3.33
N SER A 349 -28.60 -5.99 -2.15
CA SER A 349 -29.43 -4.79 -2.03
C SER A 349 -28.69 -3.52 -2.48
N ASP A 350 -27.40 -3.40 -2.14
CA ASP A 350 -26.58 -2.27 -2.56
C ASP A 350 -26.33 -2.31 -4.07
N GLU A 351 -26.04 -3.48 -4.64
CA GLU A 351 -25.88 -3.64 -6.08
C GLU A 351 -27.10 -3.15 -6.87
N ARG A 352 -28.29 -3.52 -6.40
CA ARG A 352 -29.56 -3.09 -7.00
C ARG A 352 -29.74 -1.58 -6.87
N ALA A 353 -29.48 -1.01 -5.70
CA ALA A 353 -29.61 0.43 -5.48
C ALA A 353 -28.66 1.23 -6.39
N ILE A 354 -27.40 0.84 -6.46
CA ILE A 354 -26.40 1.46 -7.34
C ILE A 354 -26.84 1.44 -8.82
N LYS A 355 -27.34 0.29 -9.30
CA LYS A 355 -27.87 0.16 -10.67
C LYS A 355 -29.05 1.09 -10.91
N GLU A 356 -29.95 1.22 -9.93
CA GLU A 356 -31.10 2.14 -9.99
C GLU A 356 -30.64 3.60 -10.03
N TYR A 357 -29.64 4.00 -9.23
CA TYR A 357 -29.08 5.37 -9.25
C TYR A 357 -28.50 5.71 -10.61
N ILE A 358 -27.67 4.81 -11.16
CA ILE A 358 -27.00 5.02 -12.45
C ILE A 358 -28.03 5.18 -13.57
N ASN A 359 -29.02 4.29 -13.61
CA ASN A 359 -30.06 4.33 -14.65
C ASN A 359 -30.95 5.58 -14.53
N HIS A 360 -31.12 6.11 -13.32
CA HIS A 360 -31.93 7.30 -13.09
C HIS A 360 -31.18 8.61 -13.40
N TYR A 361 -29.93 8.72 -12.96
CA TYR A 361 -29.19 9.99 -12.98
C TYR A 361 -28.29 10.18 -14.19
N CYS A 362 -27.68 9.13 -14.75
CA CYS A 362 -26.82 9.29 -15.92
C CYS A 362 -27.53 9.97 -17.11
N PRO A 363 -28.77 9.59 -17.48
CA PRO A 363 -29.49 10.26 -18.56
C PRO A 363 -29.80 11.73 -18.28
N LYS A 364 -30.03 12.11 -17.02
CA LYS A 364 -30.30 13.50 -16.62
C LYS A 364 -29.03 14.34 -16.74
N LEU A 365 -27.93 13.87 -16.16
CA LEU A 365 -26.63 14.54 -16.20
C LEU A 365 -26.14 14.75 -17.65
N LYS A 366 -26.37 13.77 -18.53
CA LYS A 366 -26.06 13.92 -19.96
C LYS A 366 -26.87 15.01 -20.65
N LYS A 367 -28.17 15.12 -20.33
CA LYS A 367 -29.02 16.20 -20.86
C LYS A 367 -28.55 17.58 -20.40
N GLU A 368 -27.91 17.64 -19.24
CA GLU A 368 -27.30 18.86 -18.69
C GLU A 368 -25.89 19.14 -19.25
N GLY A 369 -25.41 18.33 -20.19
CA GLY A 369 -24.12 18.53 -20.87
C GLY A 369 -22.93 17.79 -20.24
N ILE A 370 -23.15 17.01 -19.17
CA ILE A 370 -22.08 16.22 -18.54
C ILE A 370 -21.76 14.99 -19.41
N GLN A 371 -20.50 14.89 -19.84
CA GLN A 371 -20.06 13.82 -20.75
C GLN A 371 -19.38 12.67 -20.03
N ARG A 372 -18.75 12.96 -18.89
CA ARG A 372 -17.93 12.02 -18.12
C ARG A 372 -18.58 11.79 -16.76
N ILE A 373 -19.17 10.62 -16.55
CA ILE A 373 -19.87 10.29 -15.31
C ILE A 373 -19.12 9.17 -14.59
N GLY A 374 -18.75 9.39 -13.34
CA GLY A 374 -18.17 8.40 -12.45
C GLY A 374 -19.13 8.01 -11.33
N PHE A 375 -18.84 6.88 -10.68
CA PHE A 375 -19.50 6.44 -9.45
C PHE A 375 -18.45 6.26 -8.35
N ILE A 376 -18.69 6.79 -7.16
CA ILE A 376 -17.77 6.67 -6.02
C ILE A 376 -18.50 6.05 -4.84
N ILE A 377 -17.92 5.00 -4.25
CA ILE A 377 -18.29 4.56 -2.91
C ILE A 377 -17.25 5.10 -1.93
N VAL A 378 -17.69 5.78 -0.88
CA VAL A 378 -16.83 6.31 0.18
C VAL A 378 -17.01 5.49 1.45
N SER A 379 -15.95 4.85 1.94
CA SER A 379 -15.97 4.04 3.17
C SER A 379 -14.62 4.15 3.87
N ASN A 380 -14.55 3.88 5.18
CA ASN A 380 -13.26 3.79 5.87
C ASN A 380 -12.36 2.69 5.30
N ALA A 381 -12.96 1.55 4.91
CA ALA A 381 -12.26 0.40 4.37
C ALA A 381 -13.19 -0.47 3.51
N PHE A 382 -12.61 -1.41 2.77
CA PHE A 382 -13.28 -2.30 1.83
C PHE A 382 -12.78 -3.73 2.05
N LYS A 383 -13.69 -4.71 2.15
CA LYS A 383 -13.35 -6.09 2.56
C LYS A 383 -13.35 -7.13 1.43
N SER A 384 -13.97 -6.82 0.29
CA SER A 384 -14.14 -7.76 -0.82
C SER A 384 -13.61 -7.17 -2.13
N SER A 385 -13.15 -8.01 -3.05
CA SER A 385 -12.93 -7.59 -4.44
C SER A 385 -14.27 -7.29 -5.09
N PHE A 386 -14.48 -6.03 -5.47
CA PHE A 386 -15.66 -5.62 -6.25
C PHE A 386 -15.43 -5.75 -7.75
N ASP A 387 -14.41 -6.51 -8.21
CA ASP A 387 -13.91 -6.43 -9.59
C ASP A 387 -14.96 -6.87 -10.60
N VAL A 388 -15.68 -7.94 -10.30
CA VAL A 388 -16.79 -8.43 -11.14
C VAL A 388 -17.88 -7.36 -11.26
N PHE A 389 -18.33 -6.80 -10.13
CA PHE A 389 -19.39 -5.78 -10.13
C PHE A 389 -18.95 -4.48 -10.81
N VAL A 390 -17.75 -3.99 -10.51
CA VAL A 390 -17.22 -2.77 -11.15
C VAL A 390 -17.04 -2.95 -12.64
N ASN A 391 -16.55 -4.11 -13.09
CA ASN A 391 -16.47 -4.41 -14.51
C ASN A 391 -17.88 -4.47 -15.13
N ASP A 392 -18.85 -5.11 -14.47
CA ASP A 392 -20.24 -5.16 -14.94
C ASP A 392 -20.83 -3.74 -15.11
N ILE A 393 -20.66 -2.88 -14.11
CA ILE A 393 -21.15 -1.50 -14.15
C ILE A 393 -20.45 -0.68 -15.24
N THR A 394 -19.12 -0.71 -15.32
CA THR A 394 -18.39 0.11 -16.29
C THR A 394 -18.59 -0.35 -17.73
N TRP A 395 -18.85 -1.64 -17.96
CA TRP A 395 -19.15 -2.17 -19.29
C TRP A 395 -20.60 -1.97 -19.74
N ARG A 396 -21.57 -2.09 -18.82
CA ARG A 396 -23.00 -2.12 -19.18
C ARG A 396 -23.71 -0.79 -19.00
N THR A 397 -23.08 0.18 -18.35
CA THR A 397 -23.69 1.47 -18.05
C THR A 397 -22.87 2.62 -18.62
N GLU A 398 -23.35 3.84 -18.40
CA GLU A 398 -22.67 5.05 -18.87
C GLU A 398 -21.53 5.50 -17.96
N ILE A 399 -21.33 4.81 -16.83
CA ILE A 399 -20.27 5.09 -15.87
C ILE A 399 -18.90 4.78 -16.48
N LYS A 400 -18.05 5.81 -16.56
CA LYS A 400 -16.69 5.73 -17.09
C LYS A 400 -15.68 5.22 -16.07
N ARG A 401 -15.91 5.52 -14.80
CA ARG A 401 -15.05 5.12 -13.68
C ARG A 401 -15.89 4.77 -12.47
N PHE A 402 -15.59 3.63 -11.86
CA PHE A 402 -16.13 3.23 -10.57
C PHE A 402 -15.00 3.22 -9.55
N ILE A 403 -15.13 4.01 -8.49
CA ILE A 403 -14.07 4.30 -7.54
C ILE A 403 -14.50 3.84 -6.15
N LEU A 404 -13.58 3.18 -5.45
CA LEU A 404 -13.69 2.84 -4.04
C LEU A 404 -12.74 3.76 -3.29
N LEU A 405 -13.27 4.83 -2.72
CA LEU A 405 -12.46 5.89 -2.09
C LEU A 405 -12.46 5.70 -0.58
N SER A 406 -11.27 5.60 0.02
CA SER A 406 -11.19 5.57 1.48
C SER A 406 -11.49 6.94 2.08
N SER A 407 -12.13 7.00 3.25
CA SER A 407 -12.34 8.26 3.99
C SER A 407 -11.03 9.00 4.23
N ASP A 408 -9.97 8.25 4.52
CA ASP A 408 -8.63 8.78 4.75
C ASP A 408 -8.06 9.43 3.48
N ALA A 409 -8.22 8.79 2.32
CA ALA A 409 -7.86 9.38 1.02
C ALA A 409 -8.62 10.67 0.73
N LEU A 410 -9.93 10.68 1.03
CA LEU A 410 -10.78 11.84 0.83
C LEU A 410 -10.34 13.03 1.70
N LEU A 411 -9.92 12.78 2.94
CA LEU A 411 -9.35 13.82 3.81
C LEU A 411 -8.00 14.32 3.31
N HIS A 412 -7.12 13.44 2.84
CA HIS A 412 -5.85 13.85 2.25
C HIS A 412 -6.07 14.73 1.02
N LEU A 413 -7.00 14.39 0.12
CA LEU A 413 -7.34 15.22 -1.04
C LEU A 413 -7.78 16.63 -0.62
N LEU A 414 -8.61 16.73 0.41
CA LEU A 414 -9.04 18.02 0.95
C LEU A 414 -7.88 18.80 1.54
N ALA A 415 -7.00 18.14 2.31
CA ALA A 415 -5.86 18.76 2.93
C ALA A 415 -4.86 19.30 1.89
N TYR A 416 -4.53 18.51 0.86
CA TYR A 416 -3.68 18.96 -0.27
C TYR A 416 -4.33 20.11 -1.05
N ARG A 417 -5.64 20.06 -1.27
CA ARG A 417 -6.36 21.18 -1.90
C ARG A 417 -6.22 22.46 -1.10
N ILE A 418 -6.41 22.42 0.22
CA ILE A 418 -6.35 23.60 1.06
C ILE A 418 -4.92 24.12 1.20
N LYS A 419 -3.96 23.23 1.49
CA LYS A 419 -2.56 23.58 1.72
C LYS A 419 -1.88 24.09 0.44
N ASP A 420 -1.93 23.29 -0.62
CA ASP A 420 -1.18 23.53 -1.86
C ASP A 420 -2.03 24.23 -2.93
N GLN A 421 -3.24 24.67 -2.56
CA GLN A 421 -4.19 25.37 -3.44
C GLN A 421 -4.46 24.63 -4.75
N LYS A 422 -4.46 23.30 -4.71
CA LYS A 422 -4.70 22.45 -5.88
C LYS A 422 -6.04 22.78 -6.51
N ASP A 423 -6.06 22.92 -7.82
CA ASP A 423 -7.31 23.21 -8.51
C ASP A 423 -8.24 21.98 -8.48
N LEU A 424 -9.52 22.21 -8.76
CA LEU A 424 -10.49 21.10 -8.76
C LEU A 424 -10.22 20.12 -9.92
N SER A 425 -9.67 20.59 -11.04
CA SER A 425 -9.32 19.72 -12.17
C SER A 425 -8.22 18.71 -11.80
N GLU A 426 -7.23 19.08 -11.00
CA GLU A 426 -6.18 18.20 -10.46
C GLU A 426 -6.78 17.12 -9.55
N ILE A 427 -7.74 17.48 -8.71
CA ILE A 427 -8.48 16.52 -7.87
C ILE A 427 -9.30 15.56 -8.73
N VAL A 428 -9.99 16.07 -9.74
CA VAL A 428 -10.75 15.25 -10.71
C VAL A 428 -9.83 14.32 -11.48
N GLU A 429 -8.65 14.79 -11.91
CA GLU A 429 -7.65 13.96 -12.58
C GLU A 429 -7.15 12.84 -11.66
N ALA A 430 -6.92 13.11 -10.37
CA ALA A 430 -6.55 12.08 -9.41
C ALA A 430 -7.63 10.98 -9.30
N PHE A 431 -8.91 11.35 -9.23
CA PHE A 431 -10.00 10.36 -9.25
C PHE A 431 -10.03 9.51 -10.53
N ILE A 432 -9.67 10.07 -11.68
CA ILE A 432 -9.77 9.39 -12.98
C ILE A 432 -8.53 8.53 -13.29
N SER A 433 -7.35 8.95 -12.82
CA SER A 433 -6.04 8.37 -13.14
C SER A 433 -5.57 7.33 -12.15
N LEU A 434 -5.96 7.44 -10.87
CA LEU A 434 -5.60 6.48 -9.84
C LEU A 434 -6.39 5.17 -10.01
N GLY A 435 -5.93 4.14 -9.31
CA GLY A 435 -6.54 2.81 -9.35
C GLY A 435 -8.00 2.82 -8.92
N LYS A 436 -8.67 1.69 -9.16
CA LYS A 436 -10.07 1.50 -8.76
C LYS A 436 -10.31 1.75 -7.27
N THR A 437 -9.38 1.32 -6.42
CA THR A 437 -9.39 1.62 -4.98
C THR A 437 -8.37 2.71 -4.73
N ILE A 438 -8.80 3.80 -4.09
CA ILE A 438 -7.96 4.95 -3.79
C ILE A 438 -7.84 5.05 -2.27
N THR A 439 -6.59 4.98 -1.81
CA THR A 439 -6.19 5.07 -0.41
C THR A 439 -5.40 6.36 -0.15
N ALA A 440 -5.19 6.71 1.12
CA ALA A 440 -4.39 7.89 1.49
C ALA A 440 -2.99 7.85 0.87
N GLN A 441 -2.38 6.67 0.78
CA GLN A 441 -1.06 6.51 0.16
C GLN A 441 -1.05 6.89 -1.32
N ASP A 442 -2.11 6.56 -2.05
CA ASP A 442 -2.23 6.91 -3.47
C ASP A 442 -2.30 8.44 -3.64
N ILE A 443 -2.96 9.14 -2.70
CA ILE A 443 -3.08 10.59 -2.69
C ILE A 443 -1.77 11.26 -2.31
N ILE A 444 -1.12 10.79 -1.24
CA ILE A 444 0.20 11.28 -0.81
C ILE A 444 1.21 11.10 -1.95
N GLN A 445 1.26 9.90 -2.55
CA GLN A 445 2.15 9.67 -3.69
C GLN A 445 1.84 10.56 -4.91
N ARG A 446 0.59 10.99 -5.08
CA ARG A 446 0.16 11.83 -6.21
C ARG A 446 0.48 13.30 -6.02
N PHE A 447 0.32 13.82 -4.80
CA PHE A 447 0.31 15.26 -4.51
C PHE A 447 1.44 15.73 -3.60
N ASP A 448 2.07 14.84 -2.85
CA ASP A 448 3.22 15.20 -2.04
C ASP A 448 4.44 15.36 -2.94
N ASP A 449 4.92 16.60 -3.02
CA ASP A 449 6.20 16.92 -3.64
C ASP A 449 7.31 16.50 -2.67
N ILE A 450 8.12 15.49 -3.05
CA ILE A 450 9.39 15.17 -2.35
C ILE A 450 10.51 16.04 -2.88
#